data_AF-A0A6G3PL21-F1
#
_entry.id   AF-A0A6G3PL21-F1
#
_cell.length_a   1.000
_cell.length_b   1.000
_cell.length_c   1.000
_cell.angle_alpha   90.00
_cell.angle_beta   90.00
_cell.angle_gamma   90.00
#
_symmetry.space_group_name_H-M   'P 1'
#
loop_
_entity.id
_entity.type
_entity.pdbx_description
1 polymer ?
#
loop_
_entity_poly.entity_id
_entity_poly.type
_entity_poly.pdbx_seq_one_letter_code
_entity_poly.pdbx_strand_id
1 'polypeptide(L)'
;AAMREIGRAPVEARWEDAEGREPEAGCRVTLVAESFGRPHLLADLTEAIATADAAIVSATVEPPSEQRVRHTYTLRLPDAAGLPALMRAMRDV
;
A
#
# COMPACT_ATOMS: atom_id res chain seq x y z
N ALA A 1 18.02 -21.38 -0.09
CA ALA A 1 19.39 -21.88 0.14
C ALA A 1 20.27 -21.79 -1.11
N ALA A 2 19.71 -21.95 -2.32
CA ALA A 2 20.40 -21.92 -3.62
C ALA A 2 21.54 -20.88 -3.78
N MET A 3 21.35 -19.63 -3.34
CA MET A 3 22.40 -18.60 -3.45
C MET A 3 23.66 -18.93 -2.63
N ARG A 4 23.50 -19.50 -1.42
CA ARG A 4 24.64 -19.89 -0.58
C ARG A 4 25.37 -21.11 -1.15
N GLU A 5 24.63 -22.03 -1.78
CA GLU A 5 25.17 -23.26 -2.38
C GLU A 5 26.07 -22.97 -3.58
N ILE A 6 25.84 -21.87 -4.31
CA ILE A 6 26.74 -21.37 -5.37
C ILE A 6 27.81 -20.40 -4.83
N GLY A 7 28.07 -20.40 -3.53
CA GLY A 7 29.14 -19.62 -2.88
C GLY A 7 28.84 -18.14 -2.67
N ARG A 8 27.56 -17.71 -2.78
CA ARG A 8 27.19 -16.30 -2.54
C ARG A 8 26.80 -16.09 -1.09
N ALA A 9 27.61 -15.31 -0.38
CA ALA A 9 27.30 -14.89 0.98
C ALA A 9 26.08 -13.94 1.00
N PRO A 10 25.26 -13.96 2.07
CA PRO A 10 24.22 -12.96 2.30
C PRO A 10 24.82 -11.55 2.33
N VAL A 11 24.08 -10.58 1.78
CA VAL A 11 24.43 -9.17 1.86
C VAL A 11 23.44 -8.50 2.79
N GLU A 12 23.95 -7.72 3.74
CA GLU A 12 23.11 -6.89 4.60
C GLU A 12 22.47 -5.77 3.78
N ALA A 13 21.17 -5.58 3.96
CA ALA A 13 20.43 -4.48 3.34
C ALA A 13 19.84 -3.62 4.45
N ARG A 14 20.00 -2.30 4.30
CA ARG A 14 19.34 -1.28 5.10
C ARG A 14 18.52 -0.40 4.19
N TRP A 15 17.45 0.16 4.73
CA TRP A 15 16.81 1.29 4.08
C TRP A 15 17.76 2.48 4.14
N GLU A 16 17.77 3.30 3.09
CA GLU A 16 18.43 4.60 3.21
C GLU A 16 17.60 5.45 4.16
N ASP A 17 18.23 5.93 5.24
CA ASP A 17 17.59 6.84 6.17
C ASP A 17 17.30 8.15 5.42
N ALA A 18 16.08 8.67 5.56
CA ALA A 18 15.61 9.85 4.84
C ALA A 18 16.28 11.16 5.30
N GLU A 19 17.23 11.11 6.25
CA GLU A 19 18.01 12.27 6.69
C GLU A 19 18.84 12.87 5.54
N GLY A 20 18.25 13.86 4.88
CA GLY A 20 18.95 14.79 3.98
C GLY A 20 18.73 14.54 2.48
N ARG A 21 17.93 13.56 2.09
CA ARG A 21 17.50 13.36 0.69
C ARG A 21 16.06 12.86 0.66
N GLU A 22 15.18 13.62 0.01
CA GLU A 22 13.88 13.08 -0.37
C GLU A 22 14.12 11.87 -1.29
N PRO A 23 13.61 10.67 -0.96
CA PRO A 23 13.76 9.53 -1.84
C PRO A 23 13.12 9.88 -3.18
N GLU A 24 13.94 10.01 -4.22
CA GLU A 24 13.54 10.45 -5.57
C GLU A 24 12.40 9.60 -6.16
N ALA A 25 12.20 8.39 -5.61
CA ALA A 25 11.19 7.43 -6.04
C ALA A 25 9.97 7.29 -5.11
N GLY A 26 9.93 7.90 -3.91
CA GLY A 26 8.91 7.60 -2.89
C GLY A 26 8.80 6.10 -2.54
N CYS A 27 7.71 5.69 -1.89
CA CYS A 27 7.46 4.27 -1.59
C CYS A 27 6.21 3.74 -2.30
N ARG A 28 6.29 2.52 -2.83
CA ARG A 28 5.13 1.84 -3.44
C ARG A 28 4.56 0.83 -2.47
N VAL A 29 3.26 0.94 -2.20
CA VAL A 29 2.55 0.07 -1.27
C VAL A 29 1.35 -0.57 -1.96
N THR A 30 0.99 -1.77 -1.52
CA THR A 30 -0.26 -2.43 -1.92
C THR A 30 -1.12 -2.64 -0.68
N LEU A 31 -2.30 -2.03 -0.68
CA LEU A 31 -3.27 -2.11 0.40
C LEU A 31 -4.46 -2.96 -0.04
N VAL A 32 -4.95 -3.78 0.89
CA VAL A 32 -6.14 -4.60 0.69
C VAL A 32 -7.18 -4.15 1.72
N ALA A 33 -8.34 -3.72 1.23
CA ALA A 33 -9.50 -3.40 2.02
C ALA A 33 -10.61 -4.41 1.72
N GLU A 34 -11.17 -5.02 2.77
CA GLU A 34 -12.26 -5.98 2.65
C GLU A 34 -13.41 -5.51 3.54
N SER A 35 -14.62 -5.44 2.98
CA SER A 35 -15.81 -5.11 3.74
C SER A 35 -17.01 -5.96 3.31
N PHE A 36 -17.99 -6.08 4.19
CA PHE A 36 -19.29 -6.63 3.83
C PHE A 36 -20.03 -5.64 2.94
N GLY A 37 -20.73 -6.13 1.91
CA GLY A 37 -21.38 -5.36 0.84
C GLY A 37 -21.87 -3.98 1.24
N ARG A 38 -20.97 -3.00 1.17
CA ARG A 38 -21.21 -1.61 1.55
C ARG A 38 -21.40 -0.80 0.27
N PRO A 39 -22.54 -0.10 0.12
CA PRO A 39 -22.69 0.81 -1.01
C PRO A 39 -21.64 1.93 -0.89
N HIS A 40 -21.11 2.37 -2.02
CA HIS A 40 -20.14 3.48 -2.14
C HIS A 40 -18.73 3.27 -1.57
N LEU A 41 -18.39 2.08 -1.04
CA LEU A 41 -17.05 1.82 -0.48
C LEU A 41 -15.89 2.22 -1.41
N LEU A 42 -16.03 1.97 -2.72
CA LEU A 42 -15.02 2.37 -3.69
C LEU A 42 -14.79 3.89 -3.68
N ALA A 43 -15.85 4.67 -3.64
CA ALA A 43 -15.78 6.12 -3.64
C ALA A 43 -15.15 6.62 -2.33
N ASP A 44 -15.65 6.12 -1.19
CA ASP A 44 -15.18 6.53 0.13
C ASP A 44 -13.69 6.19 0.36
N LEU A 45 -13.26 4.99 -0.05
CA LEU A 45 -11.84 4.62 0.01
C LEU A 45 -10.98 5.48 -0.92
N THR A 46 -11.47 5.82 -2.11
CA THR A 46 -10.74 6.68 -3.06
C THR A 46 -10.60 8.10 -2.53
N GLU A 47 -11.62 8.62 -1.85
CA GLU A 47 -11.57 9.94 -1.18
C GLU A 47 -10.58 9.94 0.00
N ALA A 48 -10.60 8.91 0.84
CA ALA A 48 -9.64 8.75 1.93
C ALA A 48 -8.18 8.68 1.41
N ILE A 49 -7.97 7.97 0.30
CA ILE A 49 -6.66 7.88 -0.37
C ILE A 49 -6.23 9.25 -0.93
N ALA A 50 -7.12 9.97 -1.59
CA ALA A 50 -6.83 11.28 -2.17
C ALA A 50 -6.43 12.32 -1.11
N THR A 51 -7.05 12.25 0.08
CA THR A 51 -6.74 13.14 1.21
C THR A 51 -5.34 12.89 1.80
N ALA A 52 -4.78 11.71 1.57
CA ALA A 52 -3.46 11.31 2.08
C ALA A 52 -2.29 11.60 1.12
N ASP A 53 -2.52 12.38 0.05
CA ASP A 53 -1.54 12.69 -1.00
C ASP A 53 -0.90 11.42 -1.62
N ALA A 54 -1.69 10.36 -1.71
CA ALA A 54 -1.26 9.06 -2.22
C ALA A 54 -1.68 8.90 -3.68
N ALA A 55 -0.71 8.73 -4.58
CA ALA A 55 -1.00 8.53 -5.99
C ALA A 55 -1.43 7.07 -6.26
N ILE A 56 -2.62 6.88 -6.82
CA ILE A 56 -3.10 5.53 -7.22
C ILE A 56 -2.37 5.09 -8.49
N VAL A 57 -1.64 3.97 -8.39
CA VAL A 57 -0.98 3.31 -9.53
C VAL A 57 -1.92 2.29 -10.17
N SER A 58 -2.62 1.50 -9.36
CA SER A 58 -3.62 0.54 -9.84
C SER A 58 -4.68 0.30 -8.77
N ALA A 59 -5.89 -0.04 -9.18
CA ALA A 59 -6.97 -0.47 -8.30
C ALA A 59 -7.73 -1.64 -8.93
N THR A 60 -8.00 -2.67 -8.14
CA THR A 60 -8.76 -3.86 -8.55
C THR A 60 -9.85 -4.15 -7.52
N VAL A 61 -11.05 -4.45 -8.00
CA VAL A 61 -12.18 -4.88 -7.17
C VAL A 61 -12.56 -6.29 -7.58
N GLU A 62 -12.50 -7.23 -6.63
CA GLU A 62 -12.95 -8.59 -6.87
C GLU A 62 -14.48 -8.69 -6.81
N PRO A 63 -15.09 -9.61 -7.58
CA PRO A 63 -16.52 -9.90 -7.44
C PRO A 63 -16.86 -10.28 -5.99
N PRO A 64 -18.09 -9.99 -5.52
CA PRO A 64 -18.49 -10.33 -4.16
C PRO A 64 -18.38 -11.85 -3.89
N SER A 65 -17.78 -12.22 -2.78
CA SER A 65 -17.68 -13.60 -2.28
C SER A 65 -18.00 -13.62 -0.79
N GLU A 66 -18.83 -14.56 -0.33
CA GLU A 66 -19.24 -14.65 1.08
C GLU A 66 -19.75 -13.32 1.67
N GLN A 67 -20.53 -12.57 0.88
CA GLN A 67 -21.05 -11.24 1.21
C GLN A 67 -19.99 -10.15 1.41
N ARG A 68 -18.73 -10.43 1.05
CA ARG A 68 -17.59 -9.51 1.15
C ARG A 68 -17.13 -9.08 -0.23
N VAL A 69 -16.63 -7.86 -0.31
CA VAL A 69 -15.97 -7.33 -1.50
C VAL A 69 -14.54 -6.96 -1.12
N ARG A 70 -13.57 -7.44 -1.91
CA ARG A 70 -12.16 -7.12 -1.72
C ARG A 70 -11.70 -6.08 -2.74
N HIS A 71 -11.10 -5.02 -2.22
CA HIS A 71 -10.50 -3.95 -2.98
C HIS A 71 -8.99 -3.98 -2.76
N THR A 72 -8.23 -3.98 -3.85
CA THR A 72 -6.76 -3.93 -3.83
C THR A 72 -6.31 -2.65 -4.49
N TYR A 73 -5.55 -1.83 -3.78
CA TYR A 73 -4.98 -0.58 -4.26
C TYR A 73 -3.45 -0.66 -4.23
N THR A 74 -2.81 -0.39 -5.36
CA THR A 74 -1.37 -0.10 -5.39
C THR A 74 -1.19 1.40 -5.46
N LEU A 75 -0.48 1.95 -4.48
CA LEU A 75 -0.29 3.38 -4.29
C LEU A 75 1.19 3.73 -4.34
N ARG A 76 1.49 4.98 -4.68
CA ARG A 76 2.79 5.60 -4.44
C ARG A 76 2.60 6.67 -3.36
N LEU A 77 3.31 6.50 -2.25
CA LEU A 77 3.40 7.50 -1.19
C LEU A 77 4.71 8.27 -1.34
N PRO A 78 4.76 9.55 -0.94
CA PRO A 78 6.00 10.30 -0.84
C PRO A 78 6.96 9.67 0.18
N ASP A 79 6.40 9.21 1.32
CA ASP A 79 7.14 8.63 2.43
C ASP A 79 6.35 7.45 3.05
N ALA A 80 7.08 6.39 3.44
CA ALA A 80 6.54 5.27 4.19
C ALA A 80 5.98 5.68 5.57
N ALA A 81 6.46 6.78 6.16
CA ALA A 81 5.92 7.32 7.42
C ALA A 81 4.43 7.70 7.33
N GLY A 82 3.91 7.98 6.12
CA GLY A 82 2.49 8.29 5.89
C GLY A 82 1.58 7.06 5.92
N LEU A 83 2.12 5.85 5.73
CA LEU A 83 1.34 4.62 5.61
C LEU A 83 0.41 4.36 6.81
N PRO A 84 0.85 4.49 8.07
CA PRO A 84 -0.02 4.25 9.22
C PRO A 84 -1.20 5.22 9.30
N ALA A 85 -1.04 6.48 8.87
CA ALA A 85 -2.13 7.45 8.87
C ALA A 85 -3.17 7.09 7.80
N LEU A 86 -2.71 6.77 6.58
CA LEU A 86 -3.57 6.30 5.49
C LEU A 86 -4.35 5.02 5.86
N MET A 87 -3.69 4.04 6.46
CA MET A 87 -4.37 2.80 6.89
C MET A 87 -5.45 3.02 7.95
N ARG A 88 -5.34 4.10 8.75
CA ARG A 88 -6.39 4.49 9.70
C ARG A 88 -7.54 5.19 8.98
N ALA A 89 -7.24 6.17 8.12
CA ALA A 89 -8.25 6.85 7.32
C ALA A 89 -9.11 5.88 6.50
N MET A 90 -8.48 4.90 5.83
CA MET A 90 -9.21 3.87 5.08
C MET A 90 -10.03 2.92 5.97
N ARG A 91 -9.66 2.76 7.25
CA ARG A 91 -10.40 1.92 8.21
C ARG A 91 -11.61 2.63 8.78
N ASP A 92 -11.50 3.96 8.93
CA ASP A 92 -12.57 4.80 9.48
C ASP A 92 -13.70 5.06 8.47
N VAL A 93 -13.48 4.69 7.20
CA VAL A 93 -14.52 4.55 6.18
C VAL A 93 -15.51 3.47 6.61
#